data_AF-Q0BQC2-F1
#
_entry.id   AF-Q0BQC2-F1
#
_cell.length_a   1.000
_cell.length_b   1.000
_cell.length_c   1.000
_cell.angle_alpha   90.00
_cell.angle_beta   90.00
_cell.angle_gamma   90.00
#
_symmetry.space_group_name_H-M   'P 1'
#
loop_
_entity.id
_entity.type
_entity.pdbx_description
1 polymer ?
#
loop_
_entity_poly.entity_id
_entity_poly.type
_entity_poly.pdbx_seq_one_letter_code
_entity_poly.pdbx_strand_id
1 'polypeptide(L)'
;MSFSPLLSCYHDSRLYLEISPDFSHKQRMRCENPDPSELNLDLLLLLNDVARLLRIAADKRARLHDMTRAQWIMLLWLDQMPGISQKQLAEKLEVEPITVARLVDRLEQRGMVERRPDPSDRRIWRLHLLPAAHPLISDINAGRAEILQLATRELDPSLLEPMQAGLMRMKHTLCSELRPRKRDQDDQDRIQGHSTSSVSSPEGE
;
A
#
# COMPACT_ATOMS: atom_id res chain seq x y z
N MET A 1 16.27 22.79 0.47
CA MET A 1 15.12 22.14 -0.18
C MET A 1 14.84 20.86 0.58
N SER A 2 13.66 20.79 1.19
CA SER A 2 13.34 19.91 2.31
C SER A 2 13.24 18.44 1.92
N PHE A 3 14.03 17.60 2.58
CA PHE A 3 13.84 16.15 2.63
C PHE A 3 12.55 15.86 3.41
N SER A 4 11.62 15.17 2.76
CA SER A 4 10.37 14.72 3.39
C SER A 4 10.66 13.53 4.33
N PRO A 5 10.22 13.53 5.59
CA PRO A 5 10.67 12.58 6.61
C PRO A 5 9.83 11.29 6.56
N LEU A 6 10.32 10.27 5.86
CA LEU A 6 9.81 8.89 5.97
C LEU A 6 10.33 8.16 7.24
N LEU A 7 10.88 8.88 8.23
CA LEU A 7 11.54 8.31 9.40
C LEU A 7 11.00 8.80 10.77
N SER A 8 9.94 9.61 10.84
CA SER A 8 9.52 10.21 12.12
C SER A 8 8.70 9.31 13.06
N CYS A 9 8.53 8.02 12.77
CA CYS A 9 7.82 7.09 13.67
C CYS A 9 8.71 6.00 14.28
N TYR A 10 10.03 6.10 14.17
CA TYR A 10 10.98 5.09 14.66
C TYR A 10 11.76 5.51 15.92
N HIS A 11 11.24 6.46 16.71
CA HIS A 11 11.98 6.94 17.89
C HIS A 11 11.09 7.31 19.09
N ASP A 12 10.35 6.34 19.63
CA ASP A 12 9.96 6.43 21.04
C ASP A 12 9.98 5.06 21.73
N SER A 13 11.19 4.68 22.16
CA SER A 13 11.49 3.42 22.84
C SER A 13 11.21 3.48 24.35
N ARG A 14 10.10 4.06 24.81
CA ARG A 14 9.91 4.25 26.26
C ARG A 14 8.55 3.97 26.90
N LEU A 15 7.55 3.42 26.20
CA LEU A 15 6.24 3.18 26.81
C LEU A 15 5.55 1.89 26.40
N TYR A 16 6.16 0.70 26.53
CA TYR A 16 5.38 -0.56 26.42
C TYR A 16 5.92 -1.66 27.34
N LEU A 17 5.70 -1.50 28.65
CA LEU A 17 5.69 -2.57 29.64
C LEU A 17 4.26 -2.72 30.14
N GLU A 18 3.55 -3.73 29.62
CA GLU A 18 2.58 -4.58 30.34
C GLU A 18 1.98 -5.57 29.33
N ILE A 19 2.64 -6.71 29.20
CA ILE A 19 2.24 -7.82 28.33
C ILE A 19 1.21 -8.65 29.10
N SER A 20 -0.04 -8.66 28.63
CA SER A 20 -1.04 -9.64 29.04
C SER A 20 -0.71 -11.02 28.44
N PRO A 21 -0.70 -12.11 29.23
CA PRO A 21 -0.36 -13.44 28.73
C PRO A 21 -1.65 -14.26 28.51
N ASP A 22 -2.15 -14.33 27.29
CA ASP A 22 -3.04 -15.44 26.91
C ASP A 22 -3.05 -15.71 25.39
N PHE A 23 -2.08 -16.52 24.94
CA PHE A 23 -2.12 -17.16 23.63
C PHE A 23 -2.56 -18.62 23.83
N SER A 24 -3.88 -18.83 23.82
CA SER A 24 -4.52 -20.13 23.95
C SER A 24 -4.15 -21.12 22.82
N HIS A 25 -4.04 -22.37 23.23
CA HIS A 25 -3.15 -23.43 22.75
C HIS A 25 -3.69 -24.25 21.55
N LYS A 26 -4.65 -23.76 20.76
CA LYS A 26 -5.37 -24.59 19.77
C LYS A 26 -5.37 -24.01 18.36
N GLN A 27 -4.20 -23.96 17.73
CA GLN A 27 -4.02 -23.95 16.27
C GLN A 27 -2.54 -24.20 15.91
N ARG A 28 -2.00 -25.34 16.36
CA ARG A 28 -0.74 -25.88 15.82
C ARG A 28 -1.05 -26.60 14.50
N MET A 29 -1.32 -25.86 13.43
CA MET A 29 -1.03 -26.39 12.09
C MET A 29 0.49 -26.41 11.96
N ARG A 30 1.04 -27.60 11.67
CA ARG A 30 2.48 -27.83 11.50
C ARG A 30 3.04 -26.90 10.44
N CYS A 31 3.66 -25.81 10.88
CA CYS A 31 4.85 -25.32 10.22
C CYS A 31 5.98 -26.23 10.74
N GLU A 32 6.22 -27.35 10.07
CA GLU A 32 7.52 -28.02 10.23
C GLU A 32 8.54 -27.04 9.65
N ASN A 33 9.37 -26.46 10.52
CA ASN A 33 10.49 -25.61 10.09
C ASN A 33 11.48 -26.53 9.36
N PRO A 34 11.72 -26.33 8.06
CA PRO A 34 12.71 -27.12 7.35
C PRO A 34 14.12 -26.81 7.88
N ASP A 35 15.02 -27.79 7.81
CA ASP A 35 16.44 -27.68 8.18
C ASP A 35 17.10 -26.53 7.38
N PRO A 36 17.79 -25.56 8.03
CA PRO A 36 18.47 -24.45 7.35
C PRO A 36 19.52 -24.86 6.31
N SER A 37 19.99 -26.11 6.34
CA SER A 37 21.07 -26.59 5.48
C SER A 37 20.61 -27.24 4.17
N GLU A 38 19.31 -27.50 3.99
CA GLU A 38 18.78 -28.20 2.79
C GLU A 38 18.14 -27.29 1.75
N LEU A 39 17.96 -25.99 2.04
CA LEU A 39 17.36 -25.07 1.09
C LEU A 39 18.41 -24.05 0.65
N ASN A 40 18.92 -24.24 -0.57
CA ASN A 40 19.11 -23.09 -1.46
C ASN A 40 17.71 -22.50 -1.69
N LEU A 41 17.16 -21.84 -0.66
CA LEU A 41 15.83 -21.28 -0.70
C LEU A 41 15.92 -20.10 -1.66
N ASP A 42 15.40 -20.28 -2.87
CA ASP A 42 15.27 -19.22 -3.84
C ASP A 42 14.73 -17.98 -3.12
N LEU A 43 15.51 -16.89 -3.16
CA LEU A 43 15.18 -15.62 -2.52
C LEU A 43 13.75 -15.18 -2.89
N LEU A 44 13.31 -15.48 -4.11
CA LEU A 44 11.95 -15.18 -4.57
C LEU A 44 10.88 -15.98 -3.81
N LEU A 45 11.11 -17.26 -3.54
CA LEU A 45 10.20 -18.11 -2.77
C LEU A 45 10.13 -17.63 -1.31
N LEU A 46 11.28 -17.36 -0.68
CA LEU A 46 11.32 -16.84 0.68
C LEU A 46 10.61 -15.49 0.81
N LEU A 47 10.85 -14.56 -0.12
CA LEU A 47 10.15 -13.27 -0.16
C LEU A 47 8.64 -13.44 -0.30
N ASN A 48 8.19 -14.37 -1.14
CA ASN A 48 6.77 -14.66 -1.31
C ASN A 48 6.14 -15.20 -0.02
N ASP A 49 6.82 -16.17 0.62
CA ASP A 49 6.34 -16.79 1.85
C ASP A 49 6.29 -15.81 3.02
N VAL A 50 7.35 -15.02 3.22
CA VAL A 50 7.36 -13.95 4.23
C VAL A 50 6.24 -12.96 3.95
N ALA A 51 6.08 -12.50 2.70
CA ALA A 51 4.98 -11.59 2.34
C ALA A 51 3.60 -12.21 2.58
N ARG A 52 3.43 -13.52 2.36
CA ARG A 52 2.19 -14.26 2.63
C ARG A 52 1.90 -14.34 4.13
N LEU A 53 2.90 -14.65 4.96
CA LEU A 53 2.75 -14.70 6.41
C LEU A 53 2.41 -13.33 7.00
N LEU A 54 3.08 -12.27 6.52
CA LEU A 54 2.76 -10.88 6.88
C LEU A 54 1.33 -10.50 6.48
N ARG A 55 0.87 -10.92 5.28
CA ARG A 55 -0.53 -10.73 4.85
C ARG A 55 -1.52 -11.42 5.78
N ILE A 56 -1.26 -12.66 6.19
CA ILE A 56 -2.11 -13.41 7.13
C ILE A 56 -2.17 -12.69 8.50
N ALA A 57 -1.03 -12.20 8.99
CA ALA A 57 -0.99 -11.47 10.25
C ALA A 57 -1.79 -10.15 10.19
N ALA A 58 -1.64 -9.39 9.10
CA ALA A 58 -2.42 -8.17 8.88
C ALA A 58 -3.92 -8.46 8.74
N ASP A 59 -4.30 -9.52 8.02
CA ASP A 59 -5.70 -9.94 7.88
C ASP A 59 -6.34 -10.26 9.23
N LYS A 60 -5.61 -10.93 10.13
CA LYS A 60 -6.08 -11.22 11.49
C LYS A 60 -6.36 -9.94 12.27
N ARG A 61 -5.51 -8.91 12.15
CA ARG A 61 -5.71 -7.62 12.82
C ARG A 61 -6.88 -6.84 12.23
N ALA A 62 -6.98 -6.77 10.91
CA ALA A 62 -8.09 -6.07 10.25
C ALA A 62 -9.47 -6.61 10.69
N ARG A 63 -9.57 -7.94 10.86
CA ARG A 63 -10.81 -8.59 11.34
C ARG A 63 -11.21 -8.21 12.76
N LEU A 64 -10.28 -7.78 13.62
CA LEU A 64 -10.62 -7.33 14.98
C LEU A 64 -11.46 -6.04 14.98
N HIS A 65 -11.49 -5.30 13.87
CA HIS A 65 -12.21 -4.04 13.73
C HIS A 65 -13.32 -4.09 12.66
N ASP A 66 -13.78 -5.30 12.32
CA ASP A 66 -14.76 -5.55 11.25
C ASP A 66 -14.35 -4.91 9.91
N MET A 67 -13.06 -5.02 9.58
CA MET A 67 -12.49 -4.45 8.37
C MET A 67 -11.89 -5.52 7.45
N THR A 68 -11.90 -5.21 6.16
CA THR A 68 -11.04 -5.88 5.20
C THR A 68 -9.61 -5.32 5.27
N ARG A 69 -8.60 -6.11 4.88
CA ARG A 69 -7.22 -5.64 4.77
C ARG A 69 -7.07 -4.41 3.86
N ALA A 70 -7.85 -4.34 2.79
CA ALA A 70 -7.81 -3.18 1.88
C ALA A 70 -8.26 -1.89 2.58
N GLN A 71 -9.26 -1.94 3.46
CA GLN A 71 -9.69 -0.79 4.28
C GLN A 71 -8.62 -0.41 5.30
N TRP A 72 -8.02 -1.42 5.93
CA TRP A 72 -6.95 -1.24 6.92
C TRP A 72 -5.70 -0.56 6.31
N ILE A 73 -5.23 -1.06 5.15
CA ILE A 73 -4.10 -0.45 4.41
C ILE A 73 -4.48 0.92 3.84
N MET A 74 -5.72 1.12 3.40
CA MET A 74 -6.21 2.42 2.93
C MET A 74 -6.10 3.49 4.02
N LEU A 75 -6.58 3.19 5.23
CA LEU A 75 -6.50 4.11 6.37
C LEU A 75 -5.06 4.46 6.72
N LEU A 76 -4.15 3.48 6.66
CA LEU A 76 -2.72 3.70 6.86
C LEU A 76 -2.11 4.66 5.81
N TRP A 77 -2.54 4.58 4.54
CA TRP A 77 -2.09 5.52 3.51
C TRP A 77 -2.69 6.90 3.68
N LEU A 78 -3.95 7.00 4.12
CA LEU A 78 -4.61 8.28 4.37
C LEU A 78 -4.00 9.03 5.55
N ASP A 79 -3.58 8.30 6.59
CA ASP A 79 -2.86 8.85 7.75
C ASP A 79 -1.50 9.42 7.35
N GLN A 80 -0.74 8.66 6.56
CA GLN A 80 0.59 9.08 6.08
C GLN A 80 0.55 10.15 4.98
N MET A 81 -0.52 10.20 4.19
CA MET A 81 -0.66 11.11 3.05
C MET A 81 -2.03 11.80 3.04
N PRO A 82 -2.29 12.74 3.97
CA PRO A 82 -3.52 13.51 3.99
C PRO A 82 -3.73 14.26 2.66
N GLY A 83 -4.93 14.16 2.08
CA GLY A 83 -5.22 14.76 0.77
C GLY A 83 -4.70 13.95 -0.42
N ILE A 84 -4.34 12.68 -0.26
CA ILE A 84 -4.10 11.80 -1.40
C ILE A 84 -5.39 11.70 -2.25
N SER A 85 -5.25 11.75 -3.58
CA SER A 85 -6.39 11.56 -4.48
C SER A 85 -6.79 10.08 -4.57
N GLN A 86 -8.05 9.79 -4.92
CA GLN A 86 -8.52 8.41 -5.14
C GLN A 86 -7.67 7.66 -6.19
N LYS A 87 -7.25 8.36 -7.24
CA LYS A 87 -6.38 7.80 -8.29
C LYS A 87 -5.02 7.39 -7.74
N GLN A 88 -4.36 8.28 -6.99
CA GLN A 88 -3.07 7.97 -6.38
C GLN A 88 -3.19 6.84 -5.35
N LEU A 89 -4.29 6.81 -4.60
CA LEU A 89 -4.56 5.75 -3.64
C LEU A 89 -4.79 4.39 -4.35
N ALA A 90 -5.45 4.38 -5.50
CA ALA A 90 -5.62 3.19 -6.34
C ALA A 90 -4.26 2.64 -6.81
N GLU A 91 -3.37 3.52 -7.27
CA GLU A 91 -2.00 3.15 -7.65
C GLU A 91 -1.18 2.61 -6.46
N LYS A 92 -1.38 3.14 -5.25
CA LYS A 92 -0.71 2.68 -4.02
C LYS A 92 -1.21 1.32 -3.53
N LEU A 93 -2.52 1.07 -3.72
CA LEU A 93 -3.18 -0.16 -3.30
C LEU A 93 -3.13 -1.25 -4.38
N GLU A 94 -2.68 -0.92 -5.59
CA GLU A 94 -2.64 -1.82 -6.75
C GLU A 94 -4.02 -2.41 -7.07
N VAL A 95 -5.05 -1.55 -7.00
CA VAL A 95 -6.44 -1.91 -7.32
C VAL A 95 -7.05 -0.90 -8.28
N GLU A 96 -8.13 -1.30 -8.95
CA GLU A 96 -8.88 -0.41 -9.83
C GLU A 96 -9.49 0.80 -9.09
N PRO A 97 -9.58 1.99 -9.71
CA PRO A 97 -10.17 3.17 -9.09
C PRO A 97 -11.59 2.95 -8.55
N ILE A 98 -12.40 2.13 -9.23
CA ILE A 98 -13.76 1.79 -8.76
C ILE A 98 -13.74 1.01 -7.44
N THR A 99 -12.71 0.20 -7.20
CA THR A 99 -12.52 -0.51 -5.93
C THR A 99 -12.20 0.47 -4.82
N VAL A 100 -11.32 1.44 -5.07
CA VAL A 100 -11.03 2.51 -4.10
C VAL A 100 -12.28 3.32 -3.79
N ALA A 101 -13.06 3.72 -4.80
CA ALA A 101 -14.30 4.46 -4.58
C ALA A 101 -15.23 3.74 -3.60
N ARG A 102 -15.50 2.45 -3.84
CA ARG A 102 -16.35 1.60 -2.97
C ARG A 102 -15.81 1.42 -1.55
N LEU A 103 -14.48 1.45 -1.37
CA LEU A 103 -13.85 1.37 -0.05
C LEU A 103 -13.98 2.69 0.68
N VAL A 104 -13.76 3.81 -0.01
CA VAL A 104 -13.94 5.16 0.54
C VAL A 104 -15.40 5.39 0.93
N ASP A 105 -16.37 5.01 0.09
CA ASP A 105 -17.80 5.16 0.41
C ASP A 105 -18.17 4.49 1.74
N ARG A 106 -17.63 3.29 1.99
CA ARG A 106 -17.82 2.58 3.27
C ARG A 106 -17.17 3.28 4.46
N LEU A 107 -16.05 3.96 4.26
CA LEU A 107 -15.38 4.73 5.32
C LEU A 107 -16.07 6.08 5.57
N GLU A 108 -16.61 6.72 4.54
CA GLU A 108 -17.45 7.92 4.68
C GLU A 108 -18.75 7.60 5.43
N GLN A 109 -19.41 6.47 5.11
CA GLN A 109 -20.59 6.00 5.85
C GLN A 109 -20.30 5.76 7.34
N ARG A 110 -19.05 5.40 7.68
CA ARG A 110 -18.59 5.25 9.07
C ARG A 110 -18.13 6.57 9.70
N GLY A 111 -18.21 7.69 8.99
CA GLY A 111 -17.74 9.00 9.45
C GLY A 111 -16.23 9.09 9.64
N MET A 112 -15.45 8.20 9.01
CA MET A 112 -14.00 8.09 9.20
C MET A 112 -13.20 8.86 8.14
N VAL A 113 -13.78 9.05 6.96
CA VAL A 113 -13.15 9.72 5.82
C VAL A 113 -14.12 10.75 5.28
N GLU A 114 -13.58 11.78 4.64
CA GLU A 114 -14.34 12.70 3.80
C GLU A 114 -13.59 13.03 2.49
N ARG A 115 -14.37 13.35 1.46
CA ARG A 115 -13.90 13.91 0.20
C ARG A 115 -14.00 15.43 0.21
N ARG A 116 -12.88 16.08 -0.07
CA ARG A 116 -12.80 17.52 -0.32
C ARG A 116 -12.45 17.79 -1.78
N PRO A 117 -13.04 18.80 -2.45
CA PRO A 117 -12.62 19.15 -3.80
C PRO A 117 -11.18 19.66 -3.79
N ASP A 118 -10.40 19.30 -4.80
CA ASP A 118 -9.05 19.84 -4.97
C ASP A 118 -9.10 21.35 -5.28
N PRO A 119 -8.22 22.17 -4.67
CA PRO A 119 -8.21 23.62 -4.89
C PRO A 119 -7.89 24.05 -6.33
N SER A 120 -7.14 23.24 -7.07
CA SER A 120 -6.68 23.51 -8.44
C SER A 120 -7.56 22.86 -9.50
N ASP A 121 -8.17 21.71 -9.22
CA ASP A 121 -9.10 21.03 -10.14
C ASP A 121 -10.27 20.36 -9.40
N ARG A 122 -11.46 20.97 -9.49
CA ARG A 122 -12.69 20.47 -8.85
C ARG A 122 -13.13 19.07 -9.30
N ARG A 123 -12.56 18.52 -10.38
CA ARG A 123 -12.80 17.15 -10.82
C ARG A 123 -12.04 16.12 -9.98
N ILE A 124 -11.05 16.57 -9.20
CA ILE A 124 -10.25 15.72 -8.31
C ILE A 124 -10.81 15.80 -6.90
N TRP A 125 -11.04 14.63 -6.31
CA TRP A 125 -11.40 14.49 -4.90
C TRP A 125 -10.18 14.12 -4.07
N ARG A 126 -9.95 14.90 -3.02
CA ARG A 126 -8.90 14.74 -2.01
C ARG A 126 -9.50 14.06 -0.79
N LEU A 127 -8.84 13.00 -0.32
CA LEU A 127 -9.34 12.20 0.80
C LEU A 127 -8.69 12.65 2.11
N HIS A 128 -9.50 12.83 3.13
CA HIS A 128 -9.04 13.25 4.45
C HIS A 128 -9.63 12.35 5.53
N LEU A 129 -8.81 11.99 6.52
CA LEU A 129 -9.31 11.35 7.73
C LEU A 129 -10.11 12.36 8.57
N LEU A 130 -11.17 11.87 9.18
CA LEU A 130 -11.95 12.58 10.18
C LEU A 130 -11.51 12.16 11.59
N PRO A 131 -11.78 12.97 12.63
CA PRO A 131 -11.41 12.64 14.01
C PRO A 131 -11.90 11.26 14.49
N ALA A 132 -13.03 10.79 13.98
CA ALA A 132 -13.58 9.47 14.30
C ALA A 132 -12.70 8.29 13.82
N ALA A 133 -11.76 8.53 12.89
CA ALA A 133 -10.81 7.52 12.45
C ALA A 133 -9.62 7.36 13.40
N HIS A 134 -9.28 8.36 14.22
CA HIS A 134 -8.04 8.36 15.02
C HIS A 134 -7.89 7.17 15.97
N PRO A 135 -8.94 6.72 16.71
CA PRO A 135 -8.82 5.54 17.56
C PRO A 135 -8.41 4.30 16.76
N LEU A 136 -9.06 4.10 15.62
CA LEU A 136 -8.76 2.98 14.73
C LEU A 136 -7.36 3.09 14.10
N ILE A 137 -6.89 4.30 13.76
CA ILE A 137 -5.52 4.52 13.30
C ILE A 137 -4.51 4.15 14.39
N SER A 138 -4.78 4.47 15.65
CA SER A 138 -3.94 4.06 16.77
C SER A 138 -3.84 2.53 16.86
N ASP A 139 -4.98 1.84 16.78
CA ASP A 139 -5.03 0.37 16.79
C ASP A 139 -4.31 -0.25 15.57
N ILE A 140 -4.47 0.34 14.39
CA ILE A 140 -3.73 -0.03 13.17
C ILE A 140 -2.22 0.05 13.41
N ASN A 141 -1.75 1.17 13.96
CA ASN A 141 -0.32 1.40 14.20
C ASN A 141 0.25 0.47 15.28
N ALA A 142 -0.50 0.21 16.36
CA ALA A 142 -0.13 -0.78 17.36
C ALA A 142 -0.02 -2.18 16.74
N GLY A 143 -1.02 -2.59 15.96
CA GLY A 143 -1.00 -3.88 15.27
C GLY A 143 0.15 -4.03 14.28
N ARG A 144 0.55 -2.95 13.60
CA ARG A 144 1.75 -2.94 12.74
C ARG A 144 3.03 -3.14 13.53
N ALA A 145 3.17 -2.44 14.66
CA ALA A 145 4.34 -2.57 15.52
C ALA A 145 4.49 -4.00 16.04
N GLU A 146 3.40 -4.64 16.44
CA GLU A 146 3.42 -6.03 16.89
C GLU A 146 3.78 -7.03 15.77
N ILE A 147 3.27 -6.83 14.55
CA ILE A 147 3.64 -7.66 13.40
C ILE A 147 5.14 -7.49 13.08
N LEU A 148 5.63 -6.26 13.09
CA LEU A 148 7.05 -5.98 12.86
C LEU A 148 7.90 -6.67 13.92
N GLN A 149 7.55 -6.51 15.21
CA GLN A 149 8.25 -7.14 16.31
C GLN A 149 8.27 -8.66 16.18
N LEU A 150 7.15 -9.29 15.80
CA LEU A 150 7.10 -10.73 15.57
C LEU A 150 8.03 -11.16 14.44
N ALA A 151 8.05 -10.40 13.33
CA ALA A 151 8.86 -10.71 12.15
C ALA A 151 10.36 -10.51 12.38
N THR A 152 10.75 -9.64 13.31
CA THR A 152 12.16 -9.26 13.52
C THR A 152 12.73 -9.71 14.86
N ARG A 153 11.95 -10.38 15.73
CA ARG A 153 12.34 -10.73 17.11
C ARG A 153 13.66 -11.50 17.20
N GLU A 154 13.88 -12.40 16.25
CA GLU A 154 15.03 -13.31 16.22
C GLU A 154 16.16 -12.82 15.30
N LEU A 155 16.02 -11.61 14.75
CA LEU A 155 17.03 -11.01 13.88
C LEU A 155 18.04 -10.20 14.70
N ASP A 156 19.30 -10.22 14.29
CA ASP A 156 20.29 -9.25 14.74
C ASP A 156 19.83 -7.84 14.31
N PRO A 157 19.73 -6.86 15.24
CA PRO A 157 19.31 -5.49 14.92
C PRO A 157 20.14 -4.84 13.81
N SER A 158 21.41 -5.20 13.66
CA SER A 158 22.31 -4.67 12.62
C SER A 158 21.90 -5.10 11.21
N LEU A 159 21.10 -6.16 11.07
CA LEU A 159 20.61 -6.65 9.76
C LEU A 159 19.40 -5.88 9.25
N LEU A 160 18.69 -5.14 10.12
CA LEU A 160 17.43 -4.49 9.76
C LEU A 160 17.63 -3.38 8.70
N GLU A 161 18.59 -2.49 8.91
CA GLU A 161 18.84 -1.41 7.95
C GLU A 161 19.34 -1.94 6.59
N PRO A 162 20.35 -2.84 6.51
CA PRO A 162 20.78 -3.43 5.25
C PRO A 162 19.66 -4.18 4.52
N MET A 163 18.84 -4.95 5.26
CA MET A 163 17.70 -5.67 4.69
C MET A 163 16.68 -4.70 4.11
N GLN A 164 16.31 -3.65 4.86
CA GLN A 164 15.37 -2.63 4.39
C GLN A 164 15.92 -1.91 3.15
N ALA A 165 17.20 -1.55 3.14
CA ALA A 165 17.85 -0.94 1.98
C ALA A 165 17.83 -1.86 0.75
N GLY A 166 18.15 -3.14 0.92
CA GLY A 166 18.07 -4.14 -0.14
C GLY A 166 16.67 -4.25 -0.74
N LEU A 167 15.64 -4.41 0.10
CA LEU A 167 14.24 -4.49 -0.32
C LEU A 167 13.77 -3.21 -1.03
N MET A 168 14.19 -2.03 -0.56
CA MET A 168 13.87 -0.77 -1.23
C MET A 168 14.48 -0.68 -2.63
N ARG A 169 15.73 -1.13 -2.80
CA ARG A 169 16.39 -1.18 -4.12
C ARG A 169 15.70 -2.17 -5.05
N MET A 170 15.38 -3.37 -4.57
CA MET A 170 14.62 -4.37 -5.34
C MET A 170 13.27 -3.82 -5.79
N LYS A 171 12.51 -3.20 -4.88
CA LYS A 171 11.23 -2.56 -5.19
C LYS A 171 11.38 -1.48 -6.25
N HIS A 172 12.39 -0.62 -6.14
CA HIS A 172 12.63 0.45 -7.10
C HIS A 172 12.86 -0.10 -8.51
N THR A 173 13.78 -1.08 -8.65
CA THR A 173 14.06 -1.73 -9.93
C THR A 173 12.84 -2.44 -10.51
N LEU A 174 12.12 -3.22 -9.71
CA LEU A 174 10.92 -3.91 -10.20
C LEU A 174 9.81 -2.93 -10.62
N CYS A 175 9.64 -1.82 -9.88
CA CYS A 175 8.67 -0.78 -10.26
C CYS A 175 9.06 -0.02 -11.53
N SER A 176 10.35 0.16 -11.82
CA SER A 176 10.80 0.83 -13.04
C SER A 176 10.61 -0.06 -14.27
N GLU A 177 10.89 -1.36 -14.15
CA GLU A 177 10.85 -2.30 -15.28
C GLU A 177 9.45 -2.85 -15.57
N LEU A 178 8.62 -3.08 -14.55
CA LEU A 178 7.34 -3.80 -14.71
C LEU A 178 6.11 -2.89 -14.80
N ARG A 179 6.21 -1.59 -14.46
CA ARG A 179 5.08 -0.68 -14.71
C ARG A 179 4.96 -0.48 -16.22
N PRO A 180 3.81 -0.79 -16.85
CA PRO A 180 3.64 -0.53 -18.27
C PRO A 180 3.91 0.95 -18.52
N ARG A 181 4.89 1.25 -19.39
CA ARG A 181 5.10 2.61 -19.89
C ARG A 181 3.75 3.08 -20.39
N LYS A 182 3.21 4.09 -19.72
CA LYS A 182 1.88 4.61 -20.00
C LYS A 182 1.92 5.25 -21.38
N ARG A 183 1.60 4.47 -22.41
CA ARG A 183 1.30 4.86 -23.79
C ARG A 183 2.24 5.93 -24.39
N ASP A 184 3.22 5.46 -25.16
CA ASP A 184 3.63 6.08 -26.45
C ASP A 184 2.50 5.98 -27.50
N GLN A 185 1.26 5.72 -27.06
CA GLN A 185 0.08 5.40 -27.87
C GLN A 185 -0.80 6.62 -28.11
N ASP A 186 -0.61 7.71 -27.36
CA ASP A 186 -1.23 9.00 -27.67
C ASP A 186 -0.51 9.71 -28.85
N ASP A 187 0.73 9.31 -29.16
CA ASP A 187 1.53 9.86 -30.28
C ASP A 187 1.34 9.09 -31.61
N GLN A 188 1.16 7.77 -31.58
CA GLN A 188 0.91 6.98 -32.81
C GLN A 188 -0.50 7.24 -33.40
N ASP A 189 -1.53 7.36 -32.56
CA ASP A 189 -2.89 7.69 -33.02
C ASP A 189 -3.03 9.15 -33.52
N ARG A 190 -2.14 10.06 -33.09
CA ARG A 190 -2.08 11.44 -33.63
C ARG A 190 -1.40 11.52 -34.99
N ILE A 191 -0.43 10.65 -35.28
CA ILE A 191 0.33 10.69 -36.54
C ILE A 191 -0.42 9.98 -37.69
N GLN A 192 -1.30 9.01 -37.40
CA GLN A 192 -2.03 8.24 -38.44
C GLN A 192 -3.46 8.74 -38.74
N GLY A 193 -3.99 9.71 -37.98
CA GLY A 193 -5.37 10.19 -38.11
C GLY A 193 -5.62 11.47 -38.94
N HIS A 194 -4.63 12.01 -39.69
CA HIS A 194 -4.79 13.28 -40.44
C HIS A 194 -4.35 13.25 -41.92
N SER A 195 -4.53 12.12 -42.60
CA SER A 195 -4.28 12.04 -44.05
C SER A 195 -5.38 11.26 -44.79
N THR A 196 -6.61 11.78 -44.81
CA THR A 196 -7.56 11.52 -45.90
C THR A 196 -8.31 12.80 -46.30
N SER A 197 -7.79 13.41 -47.36
CA SER A 197 -8.51 14.05 -48.48
C SER A 197 -9.79 14.85 -48.22
N SER A 198 -9.71 16.15 -48.49
CA SER A 198 -10.76 16.87 -49.23
C SER A 198 -10.13 17.96 -50.10
N VAL A 199 -9.63 17.55 -51.29
CA VAL A 199 -9.43 18.47 -52.42
C VAL A 199 -10.76 18.56 -53.15
N SER A 200 -11.35 19.74 -53.07
CA SER A 200 -12.58 20.15 -53.74
C SER A 200 -12.35 20.40 -55.23
N SER A 201 -13.18 19.71 -56.03
CA SER A 201 -13.77 20.00 -57.35
C SER A 201 -12.97 20.67 -58.48
N PRO A 202 -13.05 20.13 -59.72
CA PRO A 202 -12.65 20.83 -60.93
C PRO A 202 -13.78 21.72 -61.49
N GLU A 203 -13.37 22.82 -62.10
CA GLU A 203 -14.17 23.78 -62.87
C GLU A 203 -14.86 23.11 -64.07
N GLY A 204 -16.08 23.57 -64.38
CA GLY A 204 -16.81 23.21 -65.60
C GLY A 204 -17.44 24.47 -66.21
N GLU A 205 -17.01 24.74 -67.45
CA GLU A 205 -17.63 25.48 -68.58
C GLU A 205 -18.37 26.80 -68.35
#